data_AF-A0A8X8XGV8-F1
#
_entry.id   AF-A0A8X8XGV8-F1
#
_cell.length_a   1.000
_cell.length_b   1.000
_cell.length_c   1.000
_cell.angle_alpha   90.00
_cell.angle_beta   90.00
_cell.angle_gamma   90.00
#
_symmetry.space_group_name_H-M   'P 1'
#
loop_
_entity.id
_entity.type
_entity.pdbx_description
1 polymer ?
#
loop_
_entity_poly.entity_id
_entity_poly.type
_entity_poly.pdbx_seq_one_letter_code
_entity_poly.pdbx_strand_id
1 'polypeptide(L)'
;MLRISSEDDRAVHEFHDVNPRAKETGFGRIFRSPTLFEDIVKTILLCYSSWPRSLEMAEALCSLQHKVLCCGSRKKRKHCDCSGNFPSPNEIASLDFETIKRHCNLGMRVSTILELARDIQNGTLNLDDISPPIIDPPQIHARLMKIKGFGSFVVANIMMCLGIYQYIPIDTETIKHLEQVHGKKKIKGRKAQQEVVAQIYDEFAPYQCLTYW
;
A
#
# COMPACT_ATOMS: atom_id res chain seq x y z
N MET A 1 8.56 7.07 5.17
CA MET A 1 8.75 7.23 6.62
C MET A 1 9.00 5.86 7.23
N LEU A 2 10.13 5.74 7.92
CA LEU A 2 10.44 4.57 8.75
C LEU A 2 9.70 4.74 10.08
N ARG A 3 9.03 3.69 10.56
CA ARG A 3 8.38 3.73 11.87
C ARG A 3 9.38 3.31 12.94
N ILE A 4 9.48 4.14 13.98
CA ILE A 4 10.52 4.10 15.02
C ILE A 4 9.91 4.32 16.41
N SER A 5 8.65 3.90 16.62
CA SER A 5 8.05 3.92 17.95
C SER A 5 8.59 2.78 18.81
N SER A 6 8.35 2.85 20.12
CA SER A 6 8.64 1.75 21.05
C SER A 6 7.95 0.44 20.65
N GLU A 7 6.74 0.52 20.10
CA GLU A 7 5.99 -0.62 19.60
C GLU A 7 6.65 -1.22 18.36
N ASP A 8 7.14 -0.39 17.44
CA ASP A 8 7.86 -0.87 16.25
C ASP A 8 9.18 -1.55 16.64
N ASP A 9 9.90 -1.00 17.60
CA ASP A 9 11.16 -1.58 18.10
C ASP A 9 10.92 -2.93 18.77
N ARG A 10 9.85 -3.04 19.57
CA ARG A 10 9.42 -4.32 20.14
C ARG A 10 9.07 -5.33 19.06
N ALA A 11 8.33 -4.93 18.03
CA ALA A 11 7.98 -5.81 16.92
C ALA A 11 9.21 -6.35 16.17
N VAL A 12 10.26 -5.52 15.99
CA VAL A 12 11.52 -5.97 15.39
C VAL A 12 12.23 -6.99 16.28
N HIS A 13 12.29 -6.77 17.60
CA HIS A 13 12.91 -7.72 18.52
C HIS A 13 12.16 -9.07 18.54
N GLU A 14 10.83 -9.04 18.65
CA GLU A 14 10.01 -10.25 18.62
C GLU A 14 10.16 -10.99 17.28
N PHE A 15 10.24 -10.27 16.17
CA PHE A 15 10.53 -10.84 14.85
C PHE A 15 11.90 -11.53 14.81
N HIS A 16 12.94 -10.90 15.38
CA HIS A 16 14.29 -11.45 15.45
C HIS A 16 14.40 -12.71 16.30
N ASP A 17 13.51 -12.87 17.29
CA ASP A 17 13.46 -14.08 18.11
C ASP A 17 12.89 -15.28 17.34
N VAL A 18 11.93 -15.04 16.44
CA VAL A 18 11.35 -16.11 15.57
C VAL A 18 12.11 -16.28 14.25
N ASN A 19 12.94 -15.31 13.86
CA ASN A 19 13.73 -15.36 12.63
C ASN A 19 15.21 -15.00 12.91
N PRO A 20 16.04 -15.99 13.30
CA PRO A 20 17.46 -15.78 13.62
C PRO A 20 18.28 -15.20 12.46
N ARG A 21 17.94 -15.54 11.21
CA ARG A 21 18.59 -14.99 10.02
C ARG A 21 18.34 -13.48 9.92
N ALA A 22 17.11 -13.04 10.19
CA ALA A 22 16.78 -11.62 10.21
C ALA A 22 17.53 -10.87 11.31
N LYS A 23 17.72 -11.50 12.47
CA LYS A 23 18.54 -10.97 13.56
C LYS A 23 20.01 -10.77 13.16
N GLU A 24 20.60 -11.78 12.53
CA GLU A 24 22.00 -11.75 12.07
C GLU A 24 22.23 -10.68 11.00
N THR A 25 21.29 -10.54 10.06
CA THR A 25 21.38 -9.60 8.94
C THR A 25 20.83 -8.20 9.26
N GLY A 26 20.12 -8.04 10.38
CA GLY A 26 19.63 -6.77 10.90
C GLY A 26 18.42 -6.18 10.18
N PHE A 27 17.68 -6.95 9.37
CA PHE A 27 16.44 -6.45 8.73
C PHE A 27 15.19 -6.74 9.57
N GLY A 28 14.09 -6.06 9.27
CA GLY A 28 12.82 -6.22 9.99
C GLY A 28 11.90 -5.00 9.97
N ARG A 29 12.26 -3.95 9.20
CA ARG A 29 11.45 -2.73 9.08
C ARG A 29 11.01 -2.50 7.65
N ILE A 30 9.84 -1.91 7.50
CA ILE A 30 9.24 -1.56 6.22
C ILE A 30 9.03 -0.04 6.15
N PHE A 31 9.34 0.53 4.99
CA PHE A 31 9.08 1.94 4.70
C PHE A 31 7.61 2.16 4.32
N ARG A 32 7.07 3.28 4.78
CA ARG A 32 5.73 3.77 4.42
C ARG A 32 5.78 5.10 3.69
N SER A 33 4.70 5.49 3.04
CA SER A 33 4.52 6.87 2.61
C SER A 33 4.22 7.79 3.82
N PRO A 34 4.32 9.12 3.67
CA PRO A 34 3.94 10.06 4.73
C PRO A 34 2.47 9.94 5.20
N THR A 35 1.57 9.41 4.36
CA THR A 35 0.17 9.17 4.73
C THR A 35 -0.28 7.76 4.34
N LEU A 36 -1.24 7.20 5.11
CA LEU A 36 -1.85 5.92 4.75
C LEU A 36 -2.64 6.00 3.43
N PHE A 37 -3.25 7.15 3.15
CA PHE A 37 -3.93 7.39 1.87
C PHE A 37 -2.98 7.22 0.69
N GLU A 38 -1.77 7.78 0.76
CA GLU A 38 -0.76 7.65 -0.29
C GLU A 38 -0.32 6.20 -0.47
N ASP A 39 -0.12 5.45 0.61
CA ASP A 39 0.17 4.01 0.54
C ASP A 39 -0.96 3.25 -0.16
N ILE A 40 -2.22 3.47 0.24
CA ILE A 40 -3.39 2.83 -0.37
C ILE A 40 -3.46 3.12 -1.87
N VAL A 41 -3.33 4.40 -2.27
CA VAL A 41 -3.41 4.78 -3.68
C VAL A 41 -2.27 4.15 -4.46
N LYS A 42 -1.03 4.19 -3.97
CA LYS A 42 0.12 3.53 -4.63
C LYS A 42 -0.08 2.02 -4.77
N THR A 43 -0.68 1.36 -3.78
CA THR A 43 -1.05 -0.06 -3.89
C THR A 43 -2.08 -0.30 -4.99
N ILE A 44 -3.13 0.54 -5.09
CA ILE A 44 -4.12 0.47 -6.16
C ILE A 44 -3.48 0.71 -7.53
N LEU A 45 -2.53 1.66 -7.62
CA LEU A 45 -1.76 1.91 -8.84
C LEU A 45 -0.98 0.67 -9.28
N LEU A 46 -0.39 -0.05 -8.33
CA LEU A 46 0.38 -1.27 -8.60
C LEU A 46 -0.52 -2.40 -9.15
N CYS A 47 -1.79 -2.47 -8.77
CA CYS A 47 -2.71 -3.51 -9.26
C CYS A 47 -2.78 -3.56 -10.79
N TYR A 48 -2.51 -4.75 -11.34
CA TYR A 48 -2.53 -5.04 -12.78
C TYR A 48 -1.67 -4.06 -13.60
N SER A 49 -0.53 -3.66 -13.06
CA SER A 49 0.44 -2.78 -13.73
C SER A 49 1.86 -3.32 -13.56
N SER A 50 2.76 -2.91 -14.45
CA SER A 50 4.19 -3.10 -14.21
C SER A 50 4.70 -2.03 -13.24
N TRP A 51 5.83 -2.30 -12.59
CA TRP A 51 6.47 -1.34 -11.70
C TRP A 51 6.76 0.03 -12.35
N PRO A 52 7.35 0.12 -13.56
CA PRO A 52 7.53 1.43 -14.20
C PRO A 52 6.21 2.17 -14.43
N ARG A 53 5.14 1.43 -14.78
CA ARG A 53 3.84 2.03 -15.02
C ARG A 53 3.19 2.57 -13.75
N SER A 54 3.34 1.90 -12.61
CA SER A 54 2.83 2.41 -11.33
C SER A 54 3.54 3.70 -10.91
N LEU A 55 4.84 3.81 -11.18
CA LEU A 55 5.64 5.02 -10.96
C LEU A 55 5.17 6.19 -11.82
N GLU A 56 4.98 5.98 -13.14
CA GLU A 56 4.44 7.01 -14.04
C GLU A 56 3.09 7.54 -13.57
N MET A 57 2.21 6.65 -13.11
CA MET A 57 0.89 7.03 -12.60
C MET A 57 0.98 7.85 -11.31
N ALA A 58 1.89 7.49 -10.40
CA ALA A 58 2.12 8.23 -9.16
C ALA A 58 2.70 9.63 -9.44
N GLU A 59 3.67 9.73 -10.35
CA GLU A 59 4.25 11.00 -10.79
C GLU A 59 3.21 11.89 -11.46
N ALA A 60 2.30 11.32 -12.24
CA ALA A 60 1.23 12.07 -12.89
C ALA A 60 0.22 12.62 -11.87
N LEU A 61 -0.04 11.93 -10.75
CA LEU A 61 -0.84 12.45 -9.64
C LEU A 61 -0.15 13.65 -8.98
N CYS A 62 1.15 13.55 -8.69
CA CYS A 62 1.94 14.66 -8.16
C CYS A 62 1.95 15.87 -9.11
N SER A 63 2.11 15.62 -10.40
CA SER A 63 2.07 16.66 -11.44
C SER A 63 0.69 17.33 -11.54
N LEU A 64 -0.40 16.57 -11.39
CA LEU A 64 -1.75 17.12 -11.36
C LEU A 64 -1.96 18.00 -10.12
N GLN A 65 -1.52 17.56 -8.95
CA GLN A 65 -1.57 18.33 -7.70
C GLN A 65 -0.90 19.71 -7.85
N HIS A 66 0.32 19.73 -8.43
CA HIS A 66 1.03 20.97 -8.71
C HIS A 66 0.22 21.90 -9.64
N LYS A 67 -0.31 21.36 -10.75
CA LYS A 67 -1.08 22.13 -11.73
C LYS A 67 -2.33 22.76 -11.12
N VAL A 68 -3.09 22.01 -10.33
CA VAL A 68 -4.35 22.49 -9.73
C VAL A 68 -4.08 23.60 -8.71
N LEU A 69 -3.07 23.44 -7.85
CA LEU A 69 -2.72 24.46 -6.85
C LEU A 69 -2.05 25.71 -7.45
N CYS A 70 -1.17 25.54 -8.45
CA CYS A 70 -0.39 26.65 -9.00
C CYS A 70 -1.17 27.48 -10.02
N CYS A 71 -2.10 26.89 -10.78
CA CYS A 71 -2.92 27.63 -11.76
C CYS A 71 -3.97 28.55 -11.10
N GLY A 72 -4.22 28.45 -9.79
CA GLY A 72 -5.07 29.39 -9.04
C GLY A 72 -4.40 30.73 -8.73
N SER A 73 -3.07 30.83 -8.88
CA SER A 73 -2.30 32.05 -8.58
C SER A 73 -1.94 32.80 -9.87
N ARG A 74 -2.60 33.92 -10.16
CA ARG A 74 -2.33 34.80 -11.34
C ARG A 74 -0.89 35.35 -11.45
N LYS A 75 0.01 35.03 -10.54
CA LYS A 75 1.42 35.40 -10.65
C LYS A 75 2.15 34.28 -11.36
N LYS A 76 2.53 34.51 -12.62
CA LYS A 76 3.52 33.72 -13.37
C LYS A 76 4.78 33.54 -12.50
N ARG A 77 4.82 32.49 -11.70
CA ARG A 77 6.05 32.07 -11.05
C ARG A 77 6.89 31.44 -12.15
N LYS A 78 8.13 31.93 -12.28
CA LYS A 78 9.19 31.32 -13.09
C LYS A 78 9.10 29.81 -12.95
N HIS A 79 9.21 29.08 -14.07
CA HIS A 79 9.32 27.62 -14.14
C HIS A 79 9.95 27.07 -12.86
N CYS A 80 9.09 26.61 -11.95
CA CYS A 80 9.51 25.94 -10.75
C CYS A 80 9.51 24.48 -11.17
N ASP A 81 10.71 23.92 -11.27
CA ASP A 81 10.96 22.49 -11.53
C ASP A 81 10.58 21.64 -10.31
N CYS A 82 9.58 22.09 -9.56
CA CYS A 82 9.13 21.46 -8.34
C CYS A 82 8.03 20.50 -8.74
N SER A 83 8.32 19.20 -8.66
CA SER A 83 7.29 18.18 -8.63
C SER A 83 6.28 18.52 -7.52
N GLY A 84 4.99 18.36 -7.81
CA GLY A 84 3.96 18.51 -6.78
C GLY A 84 4.09 17.45 -5.70
N ASN A 85 3.40 17.66 -4.59
CA ASN A 85 3.28 16.62 -3.57
C ASN A 85 2.33 15.53 -4.06
N PHE A 86 2.38 14.36 -3.43
CA PHE A 86 1.30 13.41 -3.59
C PHE A 86 -0.01 14.05 -3.09
N PRO A 87 -1.11 13.99 -3.87
CA PRO A 87 -2.34 14.69 -3.50
C PRO A 87 -2.99 14.09 -2.26
N SER A 88 -3.56 14.95 -1.44
CA SER A 88 -4.41 14.59 -0.30
C SER A 88 -5.78 14.07 -0.76
N PRO A 89 -6.53 13.38 0.12
CA PRO A 89 -7.90 12.98 -0.17
C PRO A 89 -8.78 14.16 -0.61
N ASN A 90 -8.68 15.31 0.06
CA ASN A 90 -9.47 16.50 -0.25
C ASN A 90 -9.17 17.07 -1.65
N GLU A 91 -7.90 17.08 -2.05
CA GLU A 91 -7.50 17.54 -3.39
C GLU A 91 -8.05 16.61 -4.46
N ILE A 92 -7.95 15.28 -4.29
CA ILE A 92 -8.53 14.31 -5.24
C ILE A 92 -10.06 14.43 -5.29
N ALA A 93 -10.73 14.49 -4.14
CA ALA A 93 -12.18 14.53 -4.04
C ALA A 93 -12.80 15.78 -4.68
N SER A 94 -12.04 16.89 -4.71
CA SER A 94 -12.42 18.15 -5.37
C SER A 94 -12.44 18.09 -6.90
N LEU A 95 -11.84 17.04 -7.49
CA LEU A 95 -11.73 16.88 -8.94
C LEU A 95 -12.85 15.97 -9.48
N ASP A 96 -13.15 16.14 -10.76
CA ASP A 96 -14.02 15.23 -11.49
C ASP A 96 -13.21 14.08 -12.12
N PHE A 97 -13.93 13.00 -12.46
CA PHE A 97 -13.37 11.79 -13.05
C PHE A 97 -12.60 12.05 -14.36
N GLU A 98 -13.13 12.91 -15.22
CA GLU A 98 -12.54 13.18 -16.54
C GLU A 98 -11.26 14.01 -16.42
N THR A 99 -11.17 14.91 -15.45
CA THR A 99 -9.96 15.66 -15.13
C THR A 99 -8.82 14.72 -14.72
N ILE A 100 -9.06 13.80 -13.78
CA ILE A 100 -8.03 12.83 -13.34
C ILE A 100 -7.64 11.90 -14.50
N LYS A 101 -8.64 11.38 -15.23
CA LYS A 101 -8.40 10.48 -16.37
C LYS A 101 -7.55 11.14 -17.46
N ARG A 102 -7.87 12.39 -17.82
CA ARG A 102 -7.15 13.16 -18.85
C ARG A 102 -5.69 13.42 -18.48
N HIS A 103 -5.41 13.69 -17.21
CA HIS A 103 -4.09 14.13 -16.77
C HIS A 103 -3.19 13.02 -16.23
N CYS A 104 -3.77 11.95 -15.68
CA CYS A 104 -2.99 10.92 -14.98
C CYS A 104 -3.00 9.55 -15.66
N ASN A 105 -3.91 9.29 -16.61
CA ASN A 105 -3.98 8.03 -17.36
C ASN A 105 -4.01 6.77 -16.45
N LEU A 106 -4.74 6.85 -15.33
CA LEU A 106 -4.81 5.76 -14.33
C LEU A 106 -5.68 4.57 -14.78
N GLY A 107 -6.35 4.69 -15.93
CA GLY A 107 -7.25 3.68 -16.47
C GLY A 107 -8.43 3.38 -15.53
N MET A 108 -8.72 2.09 -15.33
CA MET A 108 -9.81 1.59 -14.47
C MET A 108 -9.70 1.96 -12.98
N ARG A 109 -8.57 2.53 -12.55
CA ARG A 109 -8.29 2.86 -11.14
C ARG A 109 -8.87 4.21 -10.71
N VAL A 110 -9.19 5.09 -11.68
CA VAL A 110 -9.68 6.44 -11.39
C VAL A 110 -10.92 6.40 -10.51
N SER A 111 -11.87 5.51 -10.80
CA SER A 111 -13.12 5.40 -10.03
C SER A 111 -12.84 4.99 -8.59
N THR A 112 -12.02 3.96 -8.35
CA THR A 112 -11.67 3.51 -7.00
C THR A 112 -10.95 4.58 -6.19
N ILE A 113 -9.99 5.29 -6.78
CA ILE A 113 -9.23 6.35 -6.09
C ILE A 113 -10.14 7.54 -5.76
N LEU A 114 -11.03 7.92 -6.68
CA LEU A 114 -11.96 9.03 -6.49
C LEU A 114 -13.06 8.71 -5.47
N GLU A 115 -13.60 7.49 -5.49
CA GLU A 115 -14.55 6.98 -4.47
C GLU A 115 -13.88 6.99 -3.09
N LEU A 116 -12.67 6.42 -2.96
CA LEU A 116 -11.89 6.42 -1.72
C LEU A 116 -11.68 7.83 -1.16
N ALA A 117 -11.25 8.77 -2.00
CA ALA A 117 -11.00 10.14 -1.60
C ALA A 117 -12.27 10.84 -1.09
N ARG A 118 -13.42 10.59 -1.73
CA ARG A 118 -14.71 11.16 -1.34
C ARG A 118 -15.24 10.54 -0.05
N ASP A 119 -15.09 9.24 0.13
CA ASP A 119 -15.46 8.53 1.36
C ASP A 119 -14.65 9.04 2.57
N ILE A 120 -13.38 9.40 2.35
CA ILE A 120 -12.57 10.04 3.40
C ILE A 120 -13.03 11.48 3.65
N GLN A 121 -13.20 12.27 2.59
CA GLN A 121 -13.61 13.67 2.70
C GLN A 121 -14.98 13.83 3.40
N ASN A 122 -15.94 12.95 3.11
CA ASN A 122 -17.29 13.01 3.69
C ASN A 122 -17.39 12.33 5.06
N GLY A 123 -16.32 11.71 5.56
CA GLY A 123 -16.27 11.02 6.84
C GLY A 123 -16.91 9.61 6.87
N THR A 124 -17.29 9.05 5.72
CA THR A 124 -17.79 7.66 5.62
C THR A 124 -16.67 6.65 5.90
N LEU A 125 -15.43 7.01 5.59
CA LEU A 125 -14.22 6.24 5.90
C LEU A 125 -13.22 7.11 6.66
N ASN A 126 -13.02 6.80 7.94
CA ASN A 126 -11.91 7.38 8.70
C ASN A 126 -10.75 6.38 8.76
N LEU A 127 -9.60 6.76 8.19
CA LEU A 127 -8.41 5.91 8.17
C LEU A 127 -7.74 5.79 9.55
N ASP A 128 -7.92 6.79 10.42
CA ASP A 128 -7.36 6.77 11.77
C ASP A 128 -8.09 5.75 12.67
N ASP A 129 -9.36 5.50 12.39
CA ASP A 129 -10.17 4.47 13.06
C ASP A 129 -9.80 3.04 12.61
N ILE A 130 -8.83 2.89 11.71
CA ILE A 130 -8.40 1.62 11.11
C ILE A 130 -6.90 1.42 11.38
N SER A 131 -6.49 1.60 12.63
CA SER A 131 -5.10 1.40 13.06
C SER A 131 -5.02 0.71 14.44
N PRO A 132 -4.02 -0.16 14.68
CA PRO A 132 -3.70 -0.65 16.01
C PRO A 132 -3.30 0.51 16.95
N PRO A 133 -3.43 0.35 18.29
CA PRO A 133 -3.91 -0.83 19.01
C PRO A 133 -5.45 -0.88 19.15
N ILE A 134 -6.18 0.05 18.52
CA ILE A 134 -7.61 0.28 18.76
C ILE A 134 -8.47 -0.91 18.28
N ILE A 135 -8.04 -1.60 17.22
CA ILE A 135 -8.80 -2.69 16.60
C ILE A 135 -7.89 -3.90 16.36
N ASP A 136 -8.43 -5.08 16.68
CA ASP A 136 -7.82 -6.38 16.43
C ASP A 136 -7.56 -6.61 14.92
N PRO A 137 -6.36 -7.05 14.50
CA PRO A 137 -6.01 -7.24 13.09
C PRO A 137 -7.02 -7.95 12.18
N PRO A 138 -7.67 -9.06 12.57
CA PRO A 138 -8.68 -9.71 11.74
C PRO A 138 -9.92 -8.84 11.50
N GLN A 139 -10.30 -8.00 12.47
CA GLN A 139 -11.41 -7.06 12.32
C GLN A 139 -11.05 -5.92 11.35
N ILE A 140 -9.82 -5.40 11.43
CA ILE A 140 -9.29 -4.44 10.46
C ILE A 140 -9.36 -5.04 9.04
N HIS A 141 -8.83 -6.26 8.87
CA HIS A 141 -8.87 -6.98 7.59
C HIS A 141 -10.32 -7.11 7.07
N ALA A 142 -11.25 -7.55 7.91
CA ALA A 142 -12.65 -7.73 7.53
C ALA A 142 -13.35 -6.42 7.14
N ARG A 143 -13.00 -5.29 7.78
CA ARG A 143 -13.50 -3.96 7.40
C ARG A 143 -12.95 -3.51 6.05
N LEU A 144 -11.63 -3.62 5.85
CA LEU A 144 -10.98 -3.23 4.60
C LEU A 144 -11.47 -4.05 3.40
N MET A 145 -11.70 -5.35 3.58
CA MET A 145 -12.22 -6.24 2.53
C MET A 145 -13.64 -5.88 2.05
N LYS A 146 -14.41 -5.09 2.82
CA LYS A 146 -15.73 -4.60 2.40
C LYS A 146 -15.66 -3.39 1.48
N ILE A 147 -14.50 -2.74 1.39
CA ILE A 147 -14.30 -1.55 0.55
C ILE A 147 -14.20 -1.99 -0.90
N LYS A 148 -15.03 -1.39 -1.76
CA LYS A 148 -15.03 -1.71 -3.19
C LYS A 148 -13.67 -1.38 -3.81
N GLY A 149 -13.12 -2.35 -4.54
CA GLY A 149 -11.78 -2.25 -5.13
C GLY A 149 -10.64 -2.73 -4.22
N PHE A 150 -10.92 -3.06 -2.95
CA PHE A 150 -9.91 -3.57 -2.02
C PHE A 150 -9.94 -5.11 -2.04
N GLY A 151 -9.18 -5.68 -2.97
CA GLY A 151 -8.92 -7.11 -3.00
C GLY A 151 -7.91 -7.56 -1.94
N SER A 152 -7.71 -8.87 -1.81
CA SER A 152 -6.79 -9.46 -0.83
C SER A 152 -5.36 -8.89 -0.90
N PHE A 153 -4.86 -8.63 -2.11
CA PHE A 153 -3.55 -8.00 -2.32
C PHE A 153 -3.50 -6.57 -1.75
N VAL A 154 -4.54 -5.77 -2.03
CA VAL A 154 -4.62 -4.38 -1.56
C VAL A 154 -4.70 -4.36 -0.04
N VAL A 155 -5.59 -5.17 0.53
CA VAL A 155 -5.76 -5.26 1.98
C VAL A 155 -4.47 -5.71 2.66
N ALA A 156 -3.81 -6.77 2.18
CA ALA A 156 -2.55 -7.23 2.78
C ALA A 156 -1.45 -6.16 2.76
N ASN A 157 -1.32 -5.38 1.68
CA ASN A 157 -0.40 -4.23 1.65
C ASN A 157 -0.76 -3.16 2.68
N ILE A 158 -2.05 -2.84 2.82
CA ILE A 158 -2.52 -1.88 3.84
C ILE A 158 -2.20 -2.39 5.25
N MET A 159 -2.46 -3.67 5.52
CA MET A 159 -2.16 -4.31 6.81
C MET A 159 -0.66 -4.25 7.10
N MET A 160 0.18 -4.61 6.14
CA MET A 160 1.64 -4.50 6.23
C MET A 160 2.06 -3.07 6.55
N CYS A 161 1.49 -2.09 5.86
CA CYS A 161 1.73 -0.69 6.15
C CYS A 161 1.33 -0.35 7.60
N LEU A 162 0.18 -0.80 8.08
CA LEU A 162 -0.24 -0.60 9.47
C LEU A 162 0.66 -1.32 10.50
N GLY A 163 1.64 -2.12 10.08
CA GLY A 163 2.51 -2.94 10.94
C GLY A 163 1.89 -4.23 11.38
N ILE A 164 0.91 -4.68 10.63
CA ILE A 164 0.28 -5.96 10.81
C ILE A 164 0.86 -6.88 9.75
N TYR A 165 1.85 -7.67 10.16
CA TYR A 165 2.68 -8.44 9.23
C TYR A 165 2.14 -9.85 8.95
N GLN A 166 0.98 -10.21 9.49
CA GLN A 166 0.43 -11.57 9.34
C GLN A 166 -0.15 -11.87 7.94
N TYR A 167 -0.25 -10.86 7.07
CA TYR A 167 -0.87 -10.98 5.74
C TYR A 167 0.17 -10.68 4.65
N ILE A 168 0.53 -11.70 3.85
CA ILE A 168 1.44 -11.52 2.72
C ILE A 168 0.64 -11.04 1.49
N PRO A 169 1.03 -9.93 0.86
CA PRO A 169 0.40 -9.44 -0.37
C PRO A 169 0.82 -10.29 -1.58
N ILE A 170 0.07 -11.38 -1.83
CA ILE A 170 0.38 -12.32 -2.92
C ILE A 170 0.13 -11.68 -4.29
N ASP A 171 1.19 -11.55 -5.08
CA ASP A 171 1.18 -11.11 -6.47
C ASP A 171 2.09 -11.99 -7.36
N THR A 172 2.36 -11.56 -8.59
CA THR A 172 3.23 -12.31 -9.50
C THR A 172 4.67 -12.41 -9.03
N GLU A 173 5.21 -11.40 -8.32
CA GLU A 173 6.57 -11.46 -7.77
C GLU A 173 6.63 -12.40 -6.57
N THR A 174 5.58 -12.47 -5.76
CA THR A 174 5.45 -13.47 -4.70
C THR A 174 5.55 -14.88 -5.28
N ILE A 175 4.84 -15.15 -6.38
CA ILE A 175 4.89 -16.48 -7.02
C ILE A 175 6.28 -16.77 -7.59
N LYS A 176 6.91 -15.78 -8.24
CA LYS A 176 8.30 -15.94 -8.72
C LYS A 176 9.28 -16.20 -7.58
N HIS A 177 9.14 -15.52 -6.45
CA HIS A 177 9.95 -15.74 -5.27
C HIS A 177 9.78 -17.17 -4.72
N LEU A 178 8.54 -17.65 -4.61
CA LEU A 178 8.24 -19.03 -4.20
C LEU A 178 8.89 -20.07 -5.14
N GLU A 179 8.91 -19.78 -6.44
CA GLU A 179 9.55 -20.65 -7.43
C GLU A 179 11.09 -20.64 -7.34
N GLN A 180 11.68 -19.45 -7.22
CA GLN A 180 13.13 -19.26 -7.30
C GLN A 180 13.85 -19.56 -5.98
N VAL A 181 13.28 -19.16 -4.85
CA VAL A 181 13.91 -19.27 -3.53
C VAL A 181 13.47 -20.55 -2.81
N HIS A 182 12.20 -20.91 -2.91
CA HIS A 182 11.63 -22.06 -2.19
C HIS A 182 11.42 -23.30 -3.07
N GLY A 183 11.73 -23.21 -4.36
CA GLY A 183 11.59 -24.32 -5.31
C GLY A 183 10.16 -24.77 -5.57
N LYS A 184 9.15 -23.99 -5.14
CA LYS A 184 7.72 -24.35 -5.24
C LYS A 184 7.18 -24.01 -6.62
N LYS A 185 7.20 -24.99 -7.53
CA LYS A 185 6.80 -24.81 -8.95
C LYS A 185 5.33 -25.12 -9.20
N LYS A 186 4.80 -24.59 -10.31
CA LYS A 186 3.47 -24.92 -10.86
C LYS A 186 2.31 -24.61 -9.90
N ILE A 187 2.46 -23.59 -9.05
CA ILE A 187 1.39 -23.15 -8.15
C ILE A 187 0.31 -22.44 -8.97
N LYS A 188 -0.89 -23.02 -9.05
CA LYS A 188 -2.00 -22.49 -9.85
C LYS A 188 -3.21 -22.17 -8.97
N GLY A 189 -3.73 -20.96 -9.15
CA GLY A 189 -4.94 -20.50 -8.46
C GLY A 189 -4.67 -20.01 -7.03
N ARG A 190 -5.51 -19.08 -6.57
CA ARG A 190 -5.29 -18.37 -5.29
C ARG A 190 -5.20 -19.29 -4.08
N LYS A 191 -6.03 -20.34 -4.02
CA LYS A 191 -6.06 -21.27 -2.89
C LYS A 191 -4.71 -21.98 -2.72
N ALA A 192 -4.16 -22.54 -3.79
CA ALA A 192 -2.87 -23.20 -3.75
C ALA A 192 -1.73 -22.22 -3.41
N GLN A 193 -1.81 -20.98 -3.90
CA GLN A 193 -0.85 -19.93 -3.54
C GLN A 193 -0.89 -19.63 -2.04
N GLN A 194 -2.09 -19.49 -1.46
CA GLN A 194 -2.27 -19.27 -0.03
C GLN A 194 -1.75 -20.45 0.81
N GLU A 195 -2.04 -21.69 0.41
CA GLU A 195 -1.57 -22.90 1.10
C GLU A 195 -0.04 -23.01 1.11
N VAL A 196 0.62 -22.71 -0.01
CA VAL A 196 2.09 -22.75 -0.09
C VAL A 196 2.72 -21.62 0.72
N VAL A 197 2.15 -20.42 0.68
CA VAL A 197 2.60 -19.29 1.50
C VAL A 197 2.46 -19.63 2.99
N ALA A 198 1.31 -20.16 3.41
CA ALA A 198 1.08 -20.61 4.78
C ALA A 198 2.09 -21.67 5.21
N GLN A 199 2.33 -22.68 4.37
CA GLN A 199 3.31 -23.74 4.65
C GLN A 199 4.72 -23.22 4.94
N ILE A 200 5.13 -22.14 4.28
CA ILE A 200 6.50 -21.58 4.41
C ILE A 200 6.57 -20.55 5.54
N TYR A 201 5.55 -19.71 5.67
CA TYR A 201 5.67 -18.51 6.48
C TYR A 201 4.92 -18.56 7.81
N ASP A 202 3.96 -19.46 8.01
CA ASP A 202 3.14 -19.49 9.25
C ASP A 202 3.97 -19.76 10.51
N GLU A 203 5.13 -20.42 10.39
CA GLU A 203 6.06 -20.61 11.52
C GLU A 203 6.59 -19.28 12.09
N PHE A 204 6.56 -18.20 11.30
CA PHE A 204 7.02 -16.87 11.71
C PHE A 204 5.89 -15.98 12.23
N ALA A 205 4.70 -16.53 12.52
CA ALA A 205 3.57 -15.73 12.99
C ALA A 205 3.91 -14.90 14.24
N PRO A 206 3.44 -13.63 14.33
CA PRO A 206 2.62 -12.88 13.37
C PRO A 206 3.44 -12.05 12.34
N TYR A 207 4.69 -12.42 12.08
CA TYR A 207 5.68 -11.68 11.28
C TYR A 207 5.89 -12.23 9.86
N GLN A 208 4.93 -12.99 9.32
CA GLN A 208 5.05 -13.67 8.02
C GLN A 208 5.51 -12.76 6.88
N CYS A 209 4.93 -11.56 6.78
CA CYS A 209 5.25 -10.59 5.76
C CYS A 209 6.65 -9.98 5.93
N LEU A 210 7.20 -9.89 7.15
CA LEU A 210 8.59 -9.46 7.33
C LEU A 210 9.57 -10.53 6.83
N THR A 211 9.30 -11.81 7.08
CA THR A 211 10.16 -12.92 6.61
C THR A 211 10.18 -13.06 5.09
N TYR A 212 9.14 -12.62 4.40
CA TYR A 212 9.04 -12.70 2.94
C TYR A 212 10.11 -11.86 2.20
N TRP A 213 10.64 -10.80 2.82
CA TRP A 213 11.56 -9.85 2.19
C TRP A 213 13.02 -10.30 2.17
#